data_AF-A0A3D0U5H8-F1
#
_entry.id   AF-A0A3D0U5H8-F1
#
_cell.length_a   1.000
_cell.length_b   1.000
_cell.length_c   1.000
_cell.angle_alpha   90.00
_cell.angle_beta   90.00
_cell.angle_gamma   90.00
#
_symmetry.space_group_name_H-M   'P 1'
#
loop_
_entity.id
_entity.type
_entity.pdbx_description
1 polymer ?
#
loop_
_entity_poly.entity_id
_entity_poly.type
_entity_poly.pdbx_seq_one_letter_code
_entity_poly.pdbx_strand_id
1 'polypeptide(L)'
;SRDGAGSLYTREHFSAIRNRLAPDGVFCQWLPLFQLDLDTLRTIIRTFIDVFPIAQLHLGHFSLDQPILCLAGFQSAPQYEANWLQQRVHYPPLQQQLVQGRLNSDFALFGGFLGDTRALARFAGAGPINTDDFPVVAYQAPRFVYQTQDQPSARLLRLLQALAPLRGSLLPDAEAATEFGRRLQSYWQARDRFIEAGHHARGSQNIGQLVASSKAPLLDIVRSSEDFTPAYRTLLMSARSLAREQPQAAYRLLSELQQASPQQMEALQLRQHLFGN
;
A
#
# COMPACT_ATOMS: atom_id res chain seq x y z
N SER A 1 18.92 -6.39 -19.94
CA SER A 1 19.27 -5.26 -19.07
C SER A 1 20.49 -4.57 -19.67
N ARG A 2 20.31 -3.35 -20.21
CA ARG A 2 21.38 -2.54 -20.81
C ARG A 2 21.68 -1.26 -19.99
N ASP A 3 21.08 -1.17 -18.81
CA ASP A 3 20.87 0.07 -18.06
C ASP A 3 21.49 0.07 -16.66
N GLY A 4 22.15 -1.03 -16.24
CA GLY A 4 22.87 -1.08 -14.97
C GLY A 4 21.97 -1.05 -13.72
N ALA A 5 20.64 -0.89 -13.85
CA ALA A 5 19.73 -0.77 -12.72
C ALA A 5 19.79 -1.95 -11.71
N GLY A 6 20.20 -3.15 -12.16
CA GLY A 6 20.42 -4.30 -11.29
C GLY A 6 21.54 -4.11 -10.25
N SER A 7 22.52 -3.23 -10.51
CA SER A 7 23.58 -2.91 -9.55
C SER A 7 23.08 -2.06 -8.38
N LEU A 8 21.92 -1.41 -8.50
CA LEU A 8 21.28 -0.67 -7.41
C LEU A 8 20.68 -1.59 -6.34
N TYR A 9 20.70 -2.91 -6.57
CA TYR A 9 20.15 -3.89 -5.63
C TYR A 9 21.21 -4.85 -5.08
N THR A 10 22.50 -4.52 -5.20
CA THR A 10 23.58 -5.38 -4.71
C THR A 10 23.85 -5.13 -3.24
N ARG A 11 24.39 -6.15 -2.57
CA ARG A 11 24.84 -6.05 -1.19
C ARG A 11 25.88 -4.92 -1.03
N GLU A 12 26.78 -4.79 -2.00
CA GLU A 12 27.82 -3.76 -2.03
C GLU A 12 27.20 -2.35 -2.12
N HIS A 13 26.21 -2.15 -2.98
CA HIS A 13 25.47 -0.89 -3.07
C HIS A 13 24.78 -0.53 -1.75
N PHE A 14 24.01 -1.47 -1.18
CA PHE A 14 23.34 -1.24 0.10
C PHE A 14 24.33 -0.99 1.24
N SER A 15 25.46 -1.69 1.28
CA SER A 15 26.50 -1.51 2.30
C SER A 15 27.15 -0.13 2.19
N ALA A 16 27.43 0.32 0.97
CA ALA A 16 27.98 1.65 0.71
C ALA A 16 27.05 2.78 1.17
N ILE A 17 25.74 2.58 1.06
CA ILE A 17 24.72 3.51 1.59
C ILE A 17 24.68 3.46 3.10
N ARG A 18 24.55 2.27 3.71
CA ARG A 18 24.48 2.10 5.16
C ARG A 18 25.65 2.79 5.86
N ASN A 19 26.86 2.66 5.31
CA ASN A 19 28.09 3.28 5.85
C ASN A 19 28.12 4.82 5.77
N ARG A 20 27.20 5.44 5.01
CA ARG A 20 27.08 6.90 4.86
C ARG A 20 25.88 7.49 5.59
N LEU A 21 25.01 6.67 6.16
CA LEU A 21 23.87 7.16 6.92
C LEU A 21 24.33 7.76 8.26
N ALA A 22 23.73 8.89 8.62
CA ALA A 22 23.77 9.39 10.00
C ALA A 22 23.11 8.36 10.95
N PRO A 23 23.34 8.42 12.27
CA PRO A 23 22.78 7.48 13.24
C PRO A 23 21.26 7.26 13.11
N ASP A 24 20.49 8.32 12.87
CA ASP A 24 19.03 8.25 12.67
C ASP A 24 18.61 8.28 11.18
N GLY A 25 19.57 8.03 10.29
CA GLY A 25 19.35 8.02 8.85
C GLY A 25 18.48 6.83 8.43
N VAL A 26 17.59 7.09 7.46
CA VAL A 26 16.74 6.08 6.84
C VAL A 26 17.09 5.98 5.37
N PHE A 27 17.24 4.76 4.88
CA PHE A 27 17.36 4.51 3.44
C PHE A 27 16.04 3.94 2.89
N CYS A 28 15.51 4.54 1.83
CA CYS A 28 14.29 4.12 1.17
C CYS A 28 14.58 3.70 -0.28
N GLN A 29 14.41 2.42 -0.58
CA GLN A 29 14.53 1.86 -1.92
C GLN A 29 13.14 1.63 -2.53
N TRP A 30 12.82 2.36 -3.60
CA TRP A 30 11.61 2.12 -4.37
C TRP A 30 11.77 0.90 -5.27
N LEU A 31 10.75 0.02 -5.29
CA LEU A 31 10.72 -1.21 -6.07
C LEU A 31 9.46 -1.22 -6.95
N PRO A 32 9.61 -1.11 -8.29
CA PRO A 32 8.48 -1.12 -9.22
C PRO A 32 7.95 -2.55 -9.38
N LEU A 33 7.04 -2.98 -8.50
CA LEU A 33 6.48 -4.35 -8.54
C LEU A 33 5.79 -4.67 -9.88
N PHE A 34 5.34 -3.66 -10.63
CA PHE A 34 4.83 -3.85 -12.00
C PHE A 34 5.88 -4.31 -13.02
N GLN A 35 7.17 -4.11 -12.73
CA GLN A 35 8.32 -4.53 -13.56
C GLN A 35 9.20 -5.60 -12.89
N LEU A 36 8.78 -6.13 -11.73
CA LEU A 36 9.54 -7.11 -10.95
C LEU A 36 8.67 -8.32 -10.64
N ASP A 37 9.15 -9.53 -10.90
CA ASP A 37 8.53 -10.75 -10.38
C ASP A 37 8.82 -10.95 -8.89
N LEU A 38 8.08 -11.88 -8.26
CA LEU A 38 8.23 -12.15 -6.84
C LEU A 38 9.56 -12.85 -6.49
N ASP A 39 10.19 -13.58 -7.41
CA ASP A 39 11.46 -14.27 -7.13
C ASP A 39 12.64 -13.30 -7.11
N THR A 40 12.62 -12.34 -8.04
CA THR A 40 13.52 -11.19 -8.05
C THR A 40 13.30 -10.35 -6.80
N LEU A 41 12.04 -10.06 -6.44
CA LEU A 41 11.71 -9.33 -5.20
C LEU A 41 12.26 -10.05 -3.95
N ARG A 42 12.11 -11.37 -3.84
CA ARG A 42 12.69 -12.16 -2.73
C ARG A 42 14.20 -12.01 -2.66
N THR A 43 14.87 -12.02 -3.81
CA THR A 43 16.34 -11.85 -3.88
C THR A 43 16.76 -10.45 -3.45
N ILE A 44 16.05 -9.41 -3.89
CA ILE A 44 16.30 -8.02 -3.47
C ILE A 44 16.09 -7.87 -1.97
N ILE A 45 14.94 -8.35 -1.44
CA ILE A 45 14.63 -8.26 -0.01
C ILE A 45 15.68 -9.00 0.83
N ARG A 46 16.06 -10.23 0.44
CA ARG A 46 17.09 -11.02 1.13
C ARG A 46 18.43 -10.27 1.17
N THR A 47 18.83 -9.70 0.05
CA THR A 47 20.08 -8.91 -0.07
C THR A 47 20.02 -7.64 0.77
N PHE A 48 18.87 -6.99 0.83
CA PHE A 48 18.68 -5.79 1.62
C PHE A 48 18.77 -6.07 3.12
N ILE A 49 18.08 -7.10 3.62
CA ILE A 49 18.07 -7.41 5.06
C ILE A 49 19.39 -8.01 5.56
N ASP A 50 20.22 -8.56 4.67
CA ASP A 50 21.62 -8.94 4.96
C ASP A 50 22.45 -7.71 5.38
N VAL A 51 22.15 -6.54 4.80
CA VAL A 51 22.83 -5.26 5.11
C VAL A 51 22.08 -4.45 6.16
N PHE A 52 20.76 -4.39 6.10
CA PHE A 52 19.90 -3.65 7.03
C PHE A 52 19.09 -4.62 7.90
N PRO A 53 19.60 -4.99 9.10
CA PRO A 53 18.92 -5.94 9.99
C PRO A 53 17.63 -5.38 10.61
N ILE A 54 17.34 -4.11 10.38
CA ILE A 54 16.09 -3.44 10.74
C ILE A 54 15.54 -2.82 9.46
N ALA A 55 14.50 -3.44 8.93
CA ALA A 55 13.87 -3.10 7.68
C ALA A 55 12.34 -3.22 7.76
N GLN A 56 11.67 -2.42 6.92
CA GLN A 56 10.23 -2.43 6.74
C GLN A 56 9.91 -2.40 5.25
N LEU A 57 8.83 -3.08 4.84
CA LEU A 57 8.28 -2.95 3.51
C LEU A 57 6.94 -2.24 3.57
N HIS A 58 6.77 -1.26 2.70
CA HIS A 58 5.57 -0.44 2.58
C HIS A 58 5.06 -0.43 1.15
N LEU A 59 3.74 -0.36 0.99
CA LEU A 59 3.07 -0.11 -0.27
C LEU A 59 2.97 1.42 -0.48
N GLY A 60 3.54 1.92 -1.59
CA GLY A 60 3.59 3.36 -1.86
C GLY A 60 2.24 3.98 -2.23
N HIS A 61 1.38 3.20 -2.87
CA HIS A 61 0.02 3.60 -3.25
C HIS A 61 -0.83 2.37 -3.62
N PHE A 62 -2.14 2.54 -3.76
CA PHE A 62 -3.07 1.45 -4.08
C PHE A 62 -3.32 1.25 -5.59
N SER A 63 -2.37 1.64 -6.45
CA SER A 63 -2.44 1.36 -7.89
C SER A 63 -2.33 -0.14 -8.19
N LEU A 64 -3.29 -0.64 -8.96
CA LEU A 64 -3.34 -2.02 -9.42
C LEU A 64 -2.59 -2.23 -10.75
N ASP A 65 -2.34 -1.17 -11.51
CA ASP A 65 -1.59 -1.23 -12.78
C ASP A 65 -0.09 -1.08 -12.57
N GLN A 66 0.29 -0.21 -11.64
CA GLN A 66 1.68 0.15 -11.41
C GLN A 66 2.04 0.03 -9.93
N PRO A 67 1.81 -1.11 -9.23
CA PRO A 67 2.17 -1.24 -7.81
C PRO A 67 3.65 -0.93 -7.56
N ILE A 68 3.92 -0.06 -6.58
CA ILE A 68 5.25 0.37 -6.17
C ILE A 68 5.40 0.10 -4.67
N LEU A 69 6.52 -0.51 -4.29
CA LEU A 69 6.87 -0.78 -2.90
C LEU A 69 8.02 0.13 -2.45
N CYS A 70 8.06 0.46 -1.17
CA CYS A 70 9.21 1.09 -0.53
C CYS A 70 9.82 0.09 0.46
N LEU A 71 11.07 -0.27 0.24
CA LEU A 71 11.88 -1.04 1.18
C LEU A 71 12.74 -0.06 1.99
N ALA A 72 12.39 0.10 3.26
CA ALA A 72 13.02 1.06 4.17
C ALA A 72 13.96 0.34 5.14
N GLY A 73 15.19 0.86 5.28
CA GLY A 73 16.23 0.32 6.17
C GLY A 73 16.65 1.36 7.20
N PHE A 74 16.89 0.89 8.42
CA PHE A 74 17.13 1.72 9.60
C PHE A 74 18.40 1.25 10.35
N GLN A 75 19.06 2.15 11.09
CA GLN A 75 20.11 1.75 12.03
C GLN A 75 19.54 1.26 13.37
N SER A 76 18.42 1.84 13.79
CA SER A 76 17.69 1.51 15.02
C SER A 76 16.20 1.38 14.71
N ALA A 77 15.47 0.59 15.50
CA ALA A 77 14.04 0.37 15.28
C ALA A 77 13.26 1.68 15.52
N PRO A 78 12.51 2.18 14.52
CA PRO A 78 11.71 3.39 14.73
C PRO A 78 10.59 3.10 15.73
N GLN A 79 10.36 4.06 16.62
CA GLN A 79 9.26 4.03 17.58
C GLN A 79 8.14 4.96 17.08
N TYR A 80 6.96 4.38 16.92
CA TYR A 80 5.76 5.07 16.48
C TYR A 80 4.69 4.99 17.58
N GLU A 81 4.04 6.12 17.83
CA GLU A 81 2.98 6.26 18.83
C GLU A 81 1.75 6.87 18.14
N ALA A 82 0.59 6.87 18.82
CA ALA A 82 -0.55 7.63 18.33
C ALA A 82 -0.25 9.14 18.24
N ASN A 83 -0.79 9.81 17.21
CA ASN A 83 -0.60 11.23 16.89
C ASN A 83 0.84 11.59 16.48
N TRP A 84 1.61 10.64 15.96
CA TRP A 84 3.01 10.80 15.59
C TRP A 84 3.23 11.95 14.60
N LEU A 85 2.41 12.05 13.54
CA LEU A 85 2.55 13.13 12.56
C LEU A 85 2.28 14.48 13.19
N GLN A 86 1.26 14.59 14.04
CA GLN A 86 0.93 15.85 14.71
C GLN A 86 2.03 16.30 15.65
N GLN A 87 2.70 15.36 16.32
CA GLN A 87 3.81 15.63 17.23
C GLN A 87 5.13 15.97 16.52
N ARG A 88 5.28 15.65 15.22
CA ARG A 88 6.56 15.84 14.50
C ARG A 88 6.49 16.88 13.40
N VAL A 89 5.33 17.07 12.79
CA VAL A 89 5.14 18.00 11.67
C VAL A 89 4.59 19.31 12.21
N HIS A 90 5.51 20.20 12.62
CA HIS A 90 5.16 21.56 13.04
C HIS A 90 5.36 22.60 11.93
N TYR A 91 6.05 22.26 10.85
CA TYR A 91 6.35 23.17 9.75
C TYR A 91 5.17 23.22 8.76
N PRO A 92 4.45 24.36 8.63
CA PRO A 92 3.22 24.42 7.84
C PRO A 92 3.38 24.07 6.35
N PRO A 93 4.45 24.50 5.64
CA PRO A 93 4.64 24.11 4.25
C PRO A 93 4.81 22.60 4.07
N LEU A 94 5.48 21.91 5.01
CA LEU A 94 5.57 20.44 4.99
C LEU A 94 4.20 19.80 5.23
N GLN A 95 3.42 20.32 6.19
CA GLN A 95 2.06 19.83 6.43
C GLN A 95 1.18 19.93 5.18
N GLN A 96 1.25 21.06 4.45
CA GLN A 96 0.53 21.24 3.19
C GLN A 96 0.97 20.22 2.12
N GLN A 97 2.27 19.98 1.98
CA GLN A 97 2.79 18.98 1.04
C GLN A 97 2.34 17.55 1.40
N LEU A 98 2.33 17.18 2.68
CA LEU A 98 1.85 15.88 3.12
C LEU A 98 0.36 15.70 2.82
N VAL A 99 -0.46 16.73 3.08
CA VAL A 99 -1.89 16.71 2.73
C VAL A 99 -2.12 16.56 1.22
N GLN A 100 -1.35 17.29 0.40
CA GLN A 100 -1.39 17.14 -1.06
C GLN A 100 -0.99 15.71 -1.51
N GLY A 101 -0.01 15.12 -0.83
CA GLY A 101 0.41 13.73 -0.99
C GLY A 101 -0.55 12.70 -0.39
N ARG A 102 -1.70 13.12 0.17
CA ARG A 102 -2.68 12.28 0.88
C ARG A 102 -2.13 11.56 2.11
N LEU A 103 -1.04 12.06 2.69
CA LEU A 103 -0.47 11.65 3.97
C LEU A 103 -0.99 12.58 5.07
N ASN A 104 -2.31 12.61 5.24
CA ASN A 104 -3.01 13.56 6.10
C ASN A 104 -3.40 13.00 7.48
N SER A 105 -2.99 11.78 7.81
CA SER A 105 -3.19 11.14 9.11
C SER A 105 -2.15 10.06 9.35
N ASP A 106 -1.96 9.67 10.61
CA ASP A 106 -1.08 8.54 10.96
C ASP A 106 -1.53 7.25 10.27
N PHE A 107 -2.85 7.04 10.12
CA PHE A 107 -3.39 5.91 9.38
C PHE A 107 -3.02 5.94 7.89
N ALA A 108 -2.98 7.12 7.26
CA ALA A 108 -2.54 7.24 5.87
C ALA A 108 -1.03 7.00 5.73
N LEU A 109 -0.23 7.46 6.70
CA LEU A 109 1.23 7.25 6.72
C LEU A 109 1.60 5.78 6.94
N PHE A 110 1.04 5.17 7.98
CA PHE A 110 1.34 3.80 8.39
C PHE A 110 0.49 2.75 7.67
N GLY A 111 -0.54 3.19 6.95
CA GLY A 111 -1.45 2.36 6.19
C GLY A 111 -0.79 1.59 5.06
N GLY A 112 0.39 2.01 4.61
CA GLY A 112 1.20 1.30 3.62
C GLY A 112 1.94 0.09 4.16
N PHE A 113 2.07 -0.09 5.48
CA PHE A 113 2.93 -1.13 6.07
C PHE A 113 2.51 -2.55 5.65
N LEU A 114 3.46 -3.30 5.08
CA LEU A 114 3.28 -4.67 4.62
C LEU A 114 3.96 -5.69 5.52
N GLY A 115 5.12 -5.34 6.09
CA GLY A 115 5.84 -6.25 6.97
C GLY A 115 7.10 -5.68 7.60
N ASP A 116 7.39 -6.16 8.81
CA ASP A 116 8.67 -5.96 9.51
C ASP A 116 9.77 -6.90 8.97
N THR A 117 10.98 -6.79 9.51
CA THR A 117 12.14 -7.60 9.08
C THR A 117 11.88 -9.10 9.19
N ARG A 118 11.12 -9.55 10.20
CA ARG A 118 10.78 -10.97 10.37
C ARG A 118 9.86 -11.42 9.25
N ALA A 119 8.86 -10.62 8.89
CA ALA A 119 7.98 -10.88 7.74
C ALA A 119 8.79 -10.97 6.45
N LEU A 120 9.72 -10.03 6.24
CA LEU A 120 10.59 -9.97 5.08
C LEU A 120 11.53 -11.17 4.98
N ALA A 121 12.17 -11.56 6.08
CA ALA A 121 13.04 -12.73 6.12
C ALA A 121 12.28 -14.02 5.78
N ARG A 122 11.04 -14.17 6.29
CA ARG A 122 10.18 -15.32 5.99
C ARG A 122 9.68 -15.34 4.55
N PHE A 123 9.28 -14.18 4.02
CA PHE A 123 8.85 -14.06 2.62
C PHE A 123 10.00 -14.32 1.64
N ALA A 124 11.18 -13.76 1.92
CA ALA A 124 12.36 -13.89 1.08
C ALA A 124 12.90 -15.32 1.06
N GLY A 125 12.86 -16.00 2.21
CA GLY A 125 13.35 -17.37 2.37
C GLY A 125 14.85 -17.51 2.09
N ALA A 126 15.33 -18.75 2.08
CA ALA A 126 16.70 -19.05 1.66
C ALA A 126 16.89 -18.83 0.16
N GLY A 127 18.10 -18.48 -0.26
CA GLY A 127 18.45 -18.31 -1.67
C GLY A 127 19.67 -17.43 -1.86
N PRO A 128 20.02 -17.09 -3.11
CA PRO A 128 21.22 -16.31 -3.40
C PRO A 128 21.09 -14.85 -2.94
N ILE A 129 22.22 -14.24 -2.62
CA ILE A 129 22.36 -12.79 -2.42
C ILE A 129 22.78 -12.17 -3.76
N ASN A 130 22.22 -11.01 -4.11
CA ASN A 130 22.64 -10.25 -5.28
C ASN A 130 23.91 -9.47 -4.93
N THR A 131 25.02 -9.78 -5.58
CA THR A 131 26.30 -9.08 -5.41
C THR A 131 26.79 -8.55 -6.74
N ASP A 132 27.76 -7.63 -6.72
CA ASP A 132 28.37 -7.12 -7.95
C ASP A 132 29.01 -8.26 -8.79
N ASP A 133 29.69 -9.20 -8.12
CA ASP A 133 30.33 -10.36 -8.77
C ASP A 133 29.32 -11.46 -9.18
N PHE A 134 28.15 -11.50 -8.55
CA PHE A 134 27.09 -12.46 -8.84
C PHE A 134 25.73 -11.74 -8.97
N PRO A 135 25.51 -10.99 -10.07
CA PRO A 135 24.37 -10.07 -10.21
C PRO A 135 23.10 -10.81 -10.62
N VAL A 136 22.59 -11.66 -9.72
CA VAL A 136 21.42 -12.54 -9.91
C VAL A 136 20.21 -11.76 -10.45
N VAL A 137 19.96 -10.55 -9.96
CA VAL A 137 18.82 -9.71 -10.40
C VAL A 137 18.95 -9.37 -11.89
N ALA A 138 20.16 -9.01 -12.36
CA ALA A 138 20.40 -8.68 -13.76
C ALA A 138 20.22 -9.90 -14.67
N TYR A 139 20.61 -11.09 -14.21
CA TYR A 139 20.43 -12.35 -14.93
C TYR A 139 18.99 -12.88 -14.91
N GLN A 140 18.21 -12.53 -13.88
CA GLN A 140 16.78 -12.89 -13.79
C GLN A 140 15.91 -11.97 -14.64
N ALA A 141 16.29 -10.70 -14.81
CA ALA A 141 15.48 -9.70 -15.53
C ALA A 141 15.00 -10.13 -16.94
N PRO A 142 15.77 -10.83 -17.80
CA PRO A 142 15.26 -11.32 -19.07
C PRO A 142 14.10 -12.32 -18.91
N ARG A 143 14.09 -13.15 -17.86
CA ARG A 143 13.01 -14.13 -17.63
C ARG A 143 11.68 -13.44 -17.40
N PHE A 144 11.69 -12.31 -16.70
CA PHE A 144 10.51 -11.47 -16.52
C PHE A 144 9.94 -10.97 -17.85
N VAL A 145 10.81 -10.55 -18.78
CA VAL A 145 10.37 -9.99 -20.07
C VAL A 145 9.80 -11.07 -21.00
N TYR A 146 10.33 -12.29 -20.96
CA TYR A 146 9.99 -13.35 -21.93
C TYR A 146 8.94 -14.36 -21.45
N GLN A 147 8.53 -14.33 -20.17
CA GLN A 147 7.47 -15.22 -19.64
C GLN A 147 6.10 -14.54 -19.71
N THR A 148 5.04 -15.34 -19.86
CA THR A 148 3.66 -14.86 -19.68
C THR A 148 3.50 -14.37 -18.24
N GLN A 149 3.41 -13.06 -18.07
CA GLN A 149 3.37 -12.44 -16.76
C GLN A 149 1.95 -12.43 -16.20
N ASP A 150 1.85 -12.75 -14.90
CA ASP A 150 0.68 -12.34 -14.13
C ASP A 150 0.50 -10.82 -14.22
N GLN A 151 -0.76 -10.39 -14.28
CA GLN A 151 -1.12 -8.99 -14.14
C GLN A 151 -0.47 -8.38 -12.88
N PRO A 152 0.02 -7.13 -12.91
CA PRO A 152 0.62 -6.49 -11.74
C PRO A 152 -0.25 -6.55 -10.48
N SER A 153 -1.58 -6.42 -10.64
CA SER A 153 -2.55 -6.57 -9.56
C SER A 153 -2.59 -7.98 -8.94
N ALA A 154 -2.51 -9.04 -9.75
CA ALA A 154 -2.45 -10.42 -9.25
C ALA A 154 -1.14 -10.67 -8.47
N ARG A 155 -0.04 -10.09 -8.94
CA ARG A 155 1.26 -10.16 -8.25
C ARG A 155 1.23 -9.44 -6.91
N LEU A 156 0.62 -8.24 -6.86
CA LEU A 156 0.40 -7.51 -5.61
C LEU A 156 -0.46 -8.32 -4.64
N LEU A 157 -1.55 -8.95 -5.11
CA LEU A 157 -2.38 -9.81 -4.26
C LEU A 157 -1.63 -10.98 -3.67
N ARG A 158 -0.82 -11.70 -4.48
CA ARG A 158 0.02 -12.80 -3.97
C ARG A 158 1.02 -12.31 -2.91
N LEU A 159 1.60 -11.12 -3.10
CA LEU A 159 2.48 -10.51 -2.10
C LEU A 159 1.73 -10.20 -0.79
N LEU A 160 0.55 -9.58 -0.88
CA LEU A 160 -0.27 -9.27 0.28
C LEU A 160 -0.70 -10.52 1.04
N GLN A 161 -1.16 -11.55 0.33
CA GLN A 161 -1.54 -12.84 0.92
C GLN A 161 -0.36 -13.52 1.63
N ALA A 162 0.85 -13.44 1.06
CA ALA A 162 2.04 -14.01 1.67
C ALA A 162 2.49 -13.23 2.92
N LEU A 163 2.36 -11.90 2.93
CA LEU A 163 2.84 -11.06 4.02
C LEU A 163 1.80 -10.79 5.12
N ALA A 164 0.50 -10.80 4.82
CA ALA A 164 -0.56 -10.53 5.80
C ALA A 164 -0.45 -11.37 7.09
N PRO A 165 -0.25 -12.70 7.05
CA PRO A 165 -0.09 -13.49 8.28
C PRO A 165 1.25 -13.26 9.00
N LEU A 166 2.22 -12.64 8.33
CA LEU A 166 3.59 -12.44 8.81
C LEU A 166 3.90 -10.99 9.22
N ARG A 167 3.02 -10.04 8.89
CA ARG A 167 3.22 -8.58 8.89
C ARG A 167 3.98 -8.05 10.11
N GLY A 168 3.77 -8.66 11.26
CA GLY A 168 4.40 -8.25 12.51
C GLY A 168 3.86 -6.92 12.99
N SER A 169 4.66 -6.22 13.80
CA SER A 169 4.22 -5.02 14.50
C SER A 169 4.98 -3.80 14.00
N LEU A 170 4.23 -2.78 13.57
CA LEU A 170 4.79 -1.43 13.34
C LEU A 170 4.87 -0.63 14.65
N LEU A 171 3.91 -0.85 15.55
CA LEU A 171 3.79 -0.16 16.82
C LEU A 171 4.42 -1.00 17.94
N PRO A 172 4.90 -0.37 19.02
CA PRO A 172 5.21 -1.07 20.27
C PRO A 172 3.99 -1.84 20.79
N ASP A 173 4.21 -2.94 21.54
CA ASP A 173 3.12 -3.79 22.04
C ASP A 173 2.08 -3.01 22.86
N ALA A 174 2.52 -2.03 23.66
CA ALA A 174 1.65 -1.16 24.44
C ALA A 174 0.71 -0.35 23.53
N GLU A 175 1.24 0.27 22.48
CA GLU A 175 0.47 1.05 21.50
C GLU A 175 -0.41 0.15 20.61
N ALA A 176 0.06 -1.04 20.27
CA ALA A 176 -0.68 -2.01 19.46
C ALA A 176 -1.97 -2.49 20.14
N ALA A 177 -2.00 -2.50 21.48
CA ALA A 177 -3.18 -2.87 22.27
C ALA A 177 -4.19 -1.72 22.45
N THR A 178 -3.83 -0.49 22.09
CA THR A 178 -4.73 0.67 22.19
C THR A 178 -5.79 0.68 21.09
N GLU A 179 -6.74 1.62 21.20
CA GLU A 179 -7.71 1.86 20.14
C GLU A 179 -7.05 2.27 18.82
N PHE A 180 -5.98 3.06 18.87
CA PHE A 180 -5.21 3.43 17.68
C PHE A 180 -4.62 2.19 17.00
N GLY A 181 -4.01 1.29 17.78
CA GLY A 181 -3.47 0.03 17.28
C GLY A 181 -4.54 -0.85 16.60
N ARG A 182 -5.72 -1.00 17.22
CA ARG A 182 -6.84 -1.74 16.63
C ARG A 182 -7.34 -1.11 15.33
N ARG A 183 -7.52 0.21 15.29
CA ARG A 183 -7.94 0.93 14.07
C ARG A 183 -6.94 0.81 12.95
N LEU A 184 -5.63 0.84 13.25
CA LEU A 184 -4.58 0.65 12.26
C LEU A 184 -4.61 -0.77 11.68
N GLN A 185 -4.88 -1.79 12.50
CA GLN A 185 -5.09 -3.15 12.00
C GLN A 185 -6.32 -3.25 11.08
N SER A 186 -7.45 -2.63 11.47
CA SER A 186 -8.64 -2.53 10.61
C SER A 186 -8.35 -1.81 9.29
N TYR A 187 -7.52 -0.75 9.32
CA TYR A 187 -7.08 -0.06 8.11
C TYR A 187 -6.33 -1.00 7.17
N TRP A 188 -5.37 -1.79 7.68
CA TRP A 188 -4.62 -2.72 6.83
C TRP A 188 -5.53 -3.83 6.25
N GLN A 189 -6.47 -4.35 7.03
CA GLN A 189 -7.46 -5.33 6.53
C GLN A 189 -8.36 -4.71 5.45
N ALA A 190 -8.84 -3.49 5.68
CA ALA A 190 -9.64 -2.72 4.71
C ALA A 190 -8.85 -2.48 3.42
N ARG A 191 -7.57 -2.10 3.51
CA ARG A 191 -6.67 -1.94 2.36
C ARG A 191 -6.52 -3.22 1.55
N ASP A 192 -6.25 -4.35 2.21
CA ASP A 192 -6.01 -5.61 1.52
C ASP A 192 -7.28 -6.05 0.78
N ARG A 193 -8.46 -5.95 1.43
CA ARG A 193 -9.77 -6.22 0.81
C ARG A 193 -10.09 -5.24 -0.32
N PHE A 194 -9.68 -3.97 -0.22
CA PHE A 194 -9.88 -2.98 -1.28
C PHE A 194 -9.09 -3.33 -2.54
N ILE A 195 -7.84 -3.77 -2.37
CA ILE A 195 -6.98 -4.21 -3.48
C ILE A 195 -7.55 -5.48 -4.13
N GLU A 196 -8.05 -6.42 -3.32
CA GLU A 196 -8.73 -7.64 -3.78
C GLU A 196 -10.01 -7.34 -4.56
N ALA A 197 -10.90 -6.51 -4.02
CA ALA A 197 -12.11 -6.10 -4.69
C ALA A 197 -11.80 -5.40 -6.03
N GLY A 198 -10.79 -4.52 -6.05
CA GLY A 198 -10.37 -3.83 -7.26
C GLY A 198 -9.77 -4.79 -8.32
N HIS A 199 -9.04 -5.82 -7.91
CA HIS A 199 -8.54 -6.85 -8.84
C HIS A 199 -9.68 -7.62 -9.49
N HIS A 200 -10.67 -8.08 -8.72
CA HIS A 200 -11.83 -8.80 -9.26
C HIS A 200 -12.70 -7.95 -10.18
N ALA A 201 -12.80 -6.64 -9.90
CA ALA A 201 -13.63 -5.73 -10.67
C ALA A 201 -13.06 -5.39 -12.07
N ARG A 202 -11.77 -5.65 -12.33
CA ARG A 202 -11.07 -5.31 -13.60
C ARG A 202 -11.62 -5.98 -14.86
N GLY A 203 -12.40 -7.05 -14.73
CA GLY A 203 -13.05 -7.71 -15.86
C GLY A 203 -14.33 -7.01 -16.36
N SER A 204 -14.77 -5.94 -15.70
CA SER A 204 -16.04 -5.26 -16.02
C SER A 204 -15.94 -4.46 -17.32
N GLN A 205 -16.91 -4.64 -18.22
CA GLN A 205 -16.91 -3.99 -19.54
C GLN A 205 -17.52 -2.57 -19.52
N ASN A 206 -18.27 -2.22 -18.47
CA ASN A 206 -18.85 -0.89 -18.29
C ASN A 206 -18.97 -0.48 -16.81
N ILE A 207 -19.21 0.80 -16.57
CA ILE A 207 -19.30 1.38 -15.22
C ILE A 207 -20.44 0.77 -14.39
N GLY A 208 -21.57 0.43 -15.01
CA GLY A 208 -22.70 -0.19 -14.30
C GLY A 208 -22.34 -1.56 -13.73
N GLN A 209 -21.68 -2.41 -14.52
CA GLN A 209 -21.18 -3.71 -14.09
C GLN A 209 -20.06 -3.59 -13.05
N LEU A 210 -19.17 -2.60 -13.22
CA LEU A 210 -18.11 -2.32 -12.26
C LEU A 210 -18.71 -1.95 -10.89
N VAL A 211 -19.70 -1.06 -10.87
CA VAL A 211 -20.38 -0.68 -9.62
C VAL A 211 -21.16 -1.87 -9.06
N ALA A 212 -21.90 -2.61 -9.88
CA ALA A 212 -22.67 -3.76 -9.41
C ALA A 212 -21.79 -4.83 -8.74
N SER A 213 -20.61 -5.10 -9.32
CA SER A 213 -19.66 -6.11 -8.80
C SER A 213 -18.84 -5.62 -7.60
N SER A 214 -18.55 -4.32 -7.51
CA SER A 214 -17.68 -3.76 -6.46
C SER A 214 -18.43 -3.10 -5.30
N LYS A 215 -19.71 -2.73 -5.46
CA LYS A 215 -20.47 -1.96 -4.45
C LYS A 215 -20.50 -2.63 -3.08
N ALA A 216 -20.94 -3.88 -3.01
CA ALA A 216 -21.09 -4.58 -1.72
C ALA A 216 -19.73 -4.75 -1.01
N PRO A 217 -18.67 -5.28 -1.67
CA PRO A 217 -17.34 -5.35 -1.07
C PRO A 217 -16.84 -3.98 -0.55
N LEU A 218 -17.02 -2.92 -1.34
CA LEU A 218 -16.57 -1.59 -0.96
C LEU A 218 -17.36 -0.99 0.21
N LEU A 219 -18.68 -1.22 0.29
CA LEU A 219 -19.48 -0.79 1.43
C LEU A 219 -19.08 -1.52 2.72
N ASP A 220 -18.78 -2.81 2.64
CA ASP A 220 -18.29 -3.57 3.80
C ASP A 220 -16.92 -3.08 4.27
N ILE A 221 -16.05 -2.68 3.34
CA ILE A 221 -14.77 -2.05 3.67
C ILE A 221 -14.99 -0.73 4.42
N VAL A 222 -15.89 0.14 3.93
CA VAL A 222 -16.24 1.41 4.58
C VAL A 222 -16.75 1.20 6.01
N ARG A 223 -17.58 0.17 6.22
CA ARG A 223 -18.07 -0.18 7.57
C ARG A 223 -16.98 -0.71 8.49
N SER A 224 -15.98 -1.39 7.94
CA SER A 224 -14.90 -2.02 8.73
C SER A 224 -13.80 -1.06 9.17
N SER A 225 -13.62 0.06 8.47
CA SER A 225 -12.59 1.05 8.80
C SER A 225 -13.02 2.44 8.36
N GLU A 226 -13.33 3.30 9.33
CA GLU A 226 -13.62 4.72 9.07
C GLU A 226 -12.41 5.49 8.55
N ASP A 227 -11.20 5.05 8.92
CA ASP A 227 -9.93 5.66 8.52
C ASP A 227 -9.55 5.36 7.07
N PHE A 228 -10.04 4.24 6.51
CA PHE A 228 -9.77 3.83 5.14
C PHE A 228 -10.70 4.51 4.12
N THR A 229 -10.45 5.79 3.87
CA THR A 229 -11.23 6.60 2.92
C THR A 229 -11.20 6.20 1.43
N PRO A 230 -10.22 5.44 0.88
CA PRO A 230 -10.22 5.10 -0.55
C PRO A 230 -11.46 4.35 -1.04
N ALA A 231 -12.02 3.44 -0.23
CA ALA A 231 -13.26 2.73 -0.57
C ALA A 231 -14.46 3.69 -0.65
N TYR A 232 -14.60 4.58 0.35
CA TYR A 232 -15.63 5.62 0.36
C TYR A 232 -15.54 6.51 -0.88
N ARG A 233 -14.34 7.02 -1.19
CA ARG A 233 -14.11 7.90 -2.35
C ARG A 233 -14.44 7.20 -3.67
N THR A 234 -14.11 5.92 -3.79
CA THR A 234 -14.43 5.11 -4.98
C THR A 234 -15.94 4.99 -5.18
N LEU A 235 -16.71 4.76 -4.11
CA LEU A 235 -18.18 4.72 -4.16
C LEU A 235 -18.78 6.09 -4.46
N LEU A 236 -18.23 7.16 -3.90
CA LEU A 236 -18.67 8.54 -4.17
C LEU A 236 -18.46 8.92 -5.65
N MET A 237 -17.29 8.60 -6.22
CA MET A 237 -17.02 8.81 -7.65
C MET A 237 -17.92 7.96 -8.55
N SER A 238 -18.14 6.70 -8.16
CA SER A 238 -19.06 5.80 -8.85
C SER A 238 -20.48 6.35 -8.90
N ALA A 239 -21.00 6.86 -7.77
CA ALA A 239 -22.31 7.49 -7.71
C ALA A 239 -22.41 8.72 -8.62
N ARG A 240 -21.36 9.56 -8.64
CA ARG A 240 -21.31 10.74 -9.52
C ARG A 240 -21.34 10.36 -11.00
N SER A 241 -20.63 9.29 -11.37
CA SER A 241 -20.62 8.76 -12.74
C SER A 241 -22.00 8.21 -13.15
N LEU A 242 -22.64 7.45 -12.25
CA LEU A 242 -23.97 6.89 -12.48
C LEU A 242 -25.08 7.93 -12.55
N ALA A 243 -24.92 9.11 -11.95
CA ALA A 243 -26.00 10.09 -11.79
C ALA A 243 -26.64 10.53 -13.11
N ARG A 244 -25.87 10.58 -14.21
CA ARG A 244 -26.38 10.99 -15.53
C ARG A 244 -27.24 9.94 -16.22
N GLU A 245 -26.80 8.68 -16.18
CA GLU A 245 -27.42 7.58 -16.94
C GLU A 245 -28.39 6.75 -16.09
N GLN A 246 -28.13 6.66 -14.78
CA GLN A 246 -28.85 5.80 -13.82
C GLN A 246 -29.10 6.54 -12.49
N PRO A 247 -29.91 7.62 -12.50
CA PRO A 247 -30.12 8.49 -11.34
C PRO A 247 -30.65 7.74 -10.10
N GLN A 248 -31.55 6.77 -10.29
CA GLN A 248 -32.06 5.93 -9.19
C GLN A 248 -30.98 5.02 -8.57
N ALA A 249 -30.03 4.53 -9.37
CA ALA A 249 -28.91 3.74 -8.87
C ALA A 249 -27.93 4.61 -8.09
N ALA A 250 -27.62 5.80 -8.60
CA ALA A 250 -26.78 6.79 -7.91
C ALA A 250 -27.39 7.23 -6.56
N TYR A 251 -28.69 7.54 -6.53
CA TYR A 251 -29.38 7.91 -5.28
C TYR A 251 -29.32 6.79 -4.23
N ARG A 252 -29.60 5.55 -4.63
CA ARG A 252 -29.51 4.38 -3.75
C ARG A 252 -28.10 4.18 -3.22
N LEU A 253 -27.08 4.26 -4.09
CA LEU A 253 -25.68 4.13 -3.70
C LEU A 253 -25.27 5.21 -2.68
N LEU A 254 -25.64 6.47 -2.89
CA LEU A 254 -25.34 7.54 -1.93
C LEU A 254 -26.05 7.35 -0.59
N SER A 255 -27.28 6.83 -0.61
CA SER A 255 -28.03 6.54 0.62
C SER A 255 -27.41 5.38 1.41
N GLU A 256 -27.00 4.31 0.73
CA GLU A 256 -26.28 3.18 1.33
C GLU A 256 -24.91 3.62 1.88
N LEU A 257 -24.20 4.48 1.15
CA LEU A 257 -22.91 5.03 1.59
C LEU A 257 -23.04 5.92 2.83
N GLN A 258 -24.08 6.76 2.89
CA GLN A 258 -24.41 7.56 4.07
C GLN A 258 -24.71 6.68 5.28
N GLN A 259 -25.44 5.57 5.10
CA GLN A 259 -25.71 4.62 6.18
C GLN A 259 -24.45 3.87 6.63
N ALA A 260 -23.55 3.54 5.70
CA ALA A 260 -22.30 2.84 5.99
C ALA A 260 -21.27 3.72 6.71
N SER A 261 -21.30 5.04 6.50
CA SER A 261 -20.44 6.00 7.20
C SER A 261 -21.22 7.29 7.53
N PRO A 262 -22.04 7.29 8.60
CA PRO A 262 -22.90 8.44 8.94
C PRO A 262 -22.13 9.71 9.32
N GLN A 263 -20.87 9.58 9.74
CA GLN A 263 -20.03 10.70 10.12
C GLN A 263 -19.46 11.48 8.91
N GLN A 264 -19.41 10.86 7.72
CA GLN A 264 -18.91 11.51 6.50
C GLN A 264 -20.07 12.12 5.70
N MET A 265 -20.11 13.45 5.68
CA MET A 265 -21.21 14.24 5.14
C MET A 265 -21.20 14.35 3.62
N GLU A 266 -20.10 13.99 2.95
CA GLU A 266 -19.91 14.18 1.52
C GLU A 266 -20.94 13.42 0.67
N ALA A 267 -21.32 12.21 1.07
CA ALA A 267 -22.37 11.44 0.41
C ALA A 267 -23.75 12.13 0.52
N LEU A 268 -24.07 12.69 1.69
CA LEU A 268 -25.31 13.45 1.89
C LEU A 268 -25.31 14.72 1.05
N GLN A 269 -24.21 15.49 1.10
CA GLN A 269 -24.05 16.73 0.33
C GLN A 269 -24.15 16.47 -1.17
N LEU A 270 -23.48 15.43 -1.68
CA LEU A 270 -23.57 15.07 -3.09
C LEU A 270 -24.98 14.63 -3.49
N ARG A 271 -25.68 13.87 -2.62
CA ARG A 271 -27.07 13.47 -2.86
C ARG A 271 -28.00 14.67 -2.94
N GLN A 272 -27.86 15.63 -2.01
CA GLN A 272 -28.62 16.89 -2.03
C GLN A 272 -28.30 17.74 -3.26
N HIS A 273 -27.03 17.81 -3.68
CA HIS A 273 -26.64 18.57 -4.86
C HIS A 273 -27.18 17.98 -6.17
N LEU A 274 -27.24 16.65 -6.29
CA LEU A 274 -27.69 15.97 -7.51
C LEU A 274 -29.20 15.77 -7.61
N PHE A 275 -29.90 15.67 -6.47
CA PHE A 275 -31.32 15.28 -6.40
C PHE A 275 -32.17 16.16 -5.48
N GLY A 276 -31.58 17.17 -4.86
CA GLY A 276 -32.35 18.22 -4.17
C GLY A 276 -33.03 19.10 -5.20
N ASN A 277 -34.29 19.45 -4.92
CA ASN A 277 -35.08 20.38 -5.74
C ASN A 277 -34.43 21.76 -5.81
#